data_AF-A0A7H8PXV1-F1
#
_entry.id   AF-A0A7H8PXV1-F1
#
_cell.length_a   1.000
_cell.length_b   1.000
_cell.length_c   1.000
_cell.angle_alpha   90.00
_cell.angle_beta   90.00
_cell.angle_gamma   90.00
#
_symmetry.space_group_name_H-M   'P 1'
#
loop_
_entity.id
_entity.type
_entity.pdbx_description
1 polymer ?
#
loop_
_entity_poly.entity_id
_entity_poly.type
_entity_poly.pdbx_seq_one_letter_code
_entity_poly.pdbx_strand_id
1 'polypeptide(L)'
;MRSSVRNKRLLKLGLGVVGLTLAAGVAFGHGLIVEPPARNAHCGLNEKPDQATTPACVEAAQKDFSGMYQFMSVLTHAQGHAQADSNNVCGFDSETWDGGPTPWDYQLDWPTSPMSGGTQTFTWNISWGPHWDDTEEFRYWITKPDFEYQVGGTLTWDDFEGEAFCVLNYDDTNPTANPNIVAEKASGLFHTTCEVPERAGRHIIYGEWGRNYYTWERFHGCVDVAFDGSGSGGGSSSSSSSSSSSSSSSSSSSSSGGSSSSSSSSSSSGGSSSSSGGSSSSSGGSAGTGVSCEYVVSNEWNSGFTAEVRLTNTGSEPVSGWEVEWGYTDDTSLVNTWSAVVNGMGPFTATSMGWNDTIGAGQTVSFGMQGNKGGSSAEVPEVTGNVCE
;
A
#
# COMPACT_ATOMS: atom_id res chain seq x y z
N MET A 1 -94.21 -5.73 -8.93
CA MET A 1 -92.90 -5.56 -8.27
C MET A 1 -91.84 -5.40 -9.34
N ARG A 2 -91.32 -4.18 -9.58
CA ARG A 2 -90.05 -3.92 -10.29
C ARG A 2 -89.71 -2.43 -10.20
N SER A 3 -88.75 -2.14 -9.33
CA SER A 3 -87.94 -0.92 -9.14
C SER A 3 -86.72 -1.43 -8.35
N SER A 4 -85.49 -0.95 -8.44
CA SER A 4 -84.80 0.04 -9.25
C SER A 4 -83.31 -0.10 -8.85
N VAL A 5 -82.40 -0.20 -9.85
CA VAL A 5 -81.10 0.51 -9.96
C VAL A 5 -79.89 0.22 -9.00
N ARG A 6 -78.70 0.31 -9.63
CA ARG A 6 -77.31 0.58 -9.16
C ARG A 6 -76.44 -0.60 -8.68
N ASN A 7 -75.59 -1.10 -9.59
CA ASN A 7 -74.29 -1.69 -9.22
C ASN A 7 -73.16 -0.68 -9.50
N LYS A 8 -72.45 -0.30 -8.43
CA LYS A 8 -71.27 0.57 -8.45
C LYS A 8 -70.10 -0.18 -9.07
N ARG A 9 -69.44 0.39 -10.08
CA ARG A 9 -68.11 -0.02 -10.55
C ARG A 9 -67.07 0.46 -9.53
N LEU A 10 -66.34 -0.49 -8.94
CA LEU A 10 -65.13 -0.24 -8.16
C LEU A 10 -63.97 0.02 -9.14
N LEU A 11 -63.46 1.25 -9.15
CA LEU A 11 -62.13 1.57 -9.68
C LEU A 11 -61.11 1.06 -8.66
N LYS A 12 -60.28 0.07 -9.03
CA LYS A 12 -59.07 -0.28 -8.29
C LYS A 12 -57.95 0.68 -8.73
N LEU A 13 -57.46 1.50 -7.81
CA LEU A 13 -56.18 2.20 -7.97
C LEU A 13 -55.06 1.15 -8.04
N GLY A 14 -54.24 1.21 -9.09
CA GLY A 14 -52.96 0.51 -9.15
C GLY A 14 -51.92 1.28 -8.34
N LEU A 15 -51.45 0.67 -7.25
CA LEU A 15 -50.22 1.09 -6.59
C LEU A 15 -49.07 0.43 -7.37
N GLY A 16 -48.31 1.23 -8.11
CA GLY A 16 -47.03 0.81 -8.66
C GLY A 16 -46.02 0.70 -7.53
N VAL A 17 -45.56 -0.51 -7.25
CA VAL A 17 -44.40 -0.75 -6.39
C VAL A 17 -43.18 -0.37 -7.21
N VAL A 18 -42.59 0.80 -6.90
CA VAL A 18 -41.25 1.15 -7.34
C VAL A 18 -40.30 0.22 -6.59
N GLY A 19 -39.72 -0.76 -7.29
CA GLY A 19 -38.67 -1.60 -6.76
C GLY A 19 -37.42 -0.76 -6.52
N LEU A 20 -37.16 -0.45 -5.25
CA LEU A 20 -35.89 0.11 -4.81
C LEU A 20 -34.86 -1.03 -4.88
N THR A 21 -34.14 -1.13 -6.00
CA THR A 21 -32.94 -1.96 -6.07
C THR A 21 -31.89 -1.35 -5.16
N LEU A 22 -31.79 -1.86 -3.93
CA LEU A 22 -30.62 -1.67 -3.09
C LEU A 22 -29.43 -2.30 -3.81
N ALA A 23 -28.57 -1.46 -4.38
CA ALA A 23 -27.20 -1.87 -4.65
C ALA A 23 -26.55 -2.13 -3.28
N ALA A 24 -26.37 -3.40 -2.93
CA ALA A 24 -25.51 -3.76 -1.81
C ALA A 24 -24.10 -3.35 -2.21
N GLY A 25 -23.62 -2.23 -1.66
CA GLY A 25 -22.22 -1.87 -1.75
C GLY A 25 -21.40 -2.99 -1.09
N VAL A 26 -20.39 -3.49 -1.78
CA VAL A 26 -19.40 -4.38 -1.17
C VAL A 26 -18.71 -3.54 -0.09
N ALA A 27 -18.92 -3.89 1.18
CA ALA A 27 -18.26 -3.23 2.28
C ALA A 27 -16.86 -3.83 2.40
N PHE A 28 -15.87 -3.15 1.82
CA PHE A 28 -14.46 -3.51 1.93
C PHE A 28 -14.00 -3.36 3.38
N GLY A 29 -13.54 -4.46 3.97
CA GLY A 29 -12.87 -4.42 5.26
C GLY A 29 -11.49 -3.83 5.13
N HIS A 30 -10.99 -3.32 6.24
CA HIS A 30 -9.65 -2.78 6.32
C HIS A 30 -9.12 -3.00 7.74
N GLY A 31 -7.94 -3.60 7.86
CA GLY A 31 -7.34 -3.83 9.16
C GLY A 31 -5.92 -4.39 9.10
N LEU A 32 -5.23 -4.27 10.24
CA LEU A 32 -3.85 -4.73 10.41
C LEU A 32 -3.48 -4.89 11.89
N ILE A 33 -2.41 -5.64 12.16
CA ILE A 33 -1.85 -5.79 13.51
C ILE A 33 -1.03 -4.54 13.85
N VAL A 34 -1.45 -3.81 14.89
CA VAL A 34 -0.79 -2.57 15.35
C VAL A 34 0.08 -2.77 16.59
N GLU A 35 -0.10 -3.87 17.31
CA GLU A 35 0.72 -4.19 18.49
C GLU A 35 0.89 -5.71 18.66
N PRO A 36 2.14 -6.23 18.78
CA PRO A 36 3.34 -5.59 18.24
C PRO A 36 3.14 -5.17 16.77
N PRO A 37 3.68 -4.04 16.32
CA PRO A 37 3.37 -3.50 15.00
C PRO A 37 3.85 -4.47 13.90
N ALA A 38 2.93 -4.87 13.02
CA ALA A 38 3.28 -5.52 11.77
C ALA A 38 4.04 -4.56 10.85
N ARG A 39 4.68 -5.10 9.80
CA ARG A 39 5.45 -4.32 8.81
C ARG A 39 4.62 -3.18 8.20
N ASN A 40 3.38 -3.45 7.84
CA ASN A 40 2.42 -2.46 7.32
C ASN A 40 1.95 -1.45 8.38
N ALA A 41 1.95 -1.84 9.66
CA ALA A 41 1.71 -0.89 10.74
C ALA A 41 2.93 0.00 10.98
N HIS A 42 4.14 -0.56 11.00
CA HIS A 42 5.36 0.20 11.22
C HIS A 42 5.64 1.15 10.04
N CYS A 43 5.79 0.59 8.84
CA CYS A 43 6.05 1.32 7.61
C CYS A 43 4.76 1.41 6.78
N GLY A 44 3.93 2.40 7.04
CA GLY A 44 2.63 2.53 6.41
C GLY A 44 1.67 3.29 7.32
N LEU A 45 1.30 2.71 8.47
CA LEU A 45 0.48 3.43 9.46
C LEU A 45 1.30 4.46 10.25
N ASN A 46 2.33 4.00 10.96
CA ASN A 46 3.10 4.82 11.92
C ASN A 46 4.08 5.74 11.20
N GLU A 47 4.79 5.20 10.21
CA GLU A 47 5.73 5.92 9.38
C GLU A 47 5.23 5.93 7.94
N LYS A 48 4.72 7.08 7.51
CA LYS A 48 4.21 7.28 6.13
C LYS A 48 5.38 7.32 5.16
N PRO A 49 5.20 6.87 3.90
CA PRO A 49 6.29 6.81 2.93
C PRO A 49 6.92 8.18 2.63
N ASP A 50 6.15 9.28 2.69
CA ASP A 50 6.63 10.66 2.56
C ASP A 50 7.40 11.19 3.79
N GLN A 51 7.31 10.48 4.91
CA GLN A 51 7.88 10.86 6.21
C GLN A 51 8.88 9.84 6.72
N ALA A 52 9.25 8.87 5.87
CA ALA A 52 10.06 7.75 6.28
C ALA A 52 11.50 8.17 6.66
N THR A 53 11.94 7.68 7.82
CA THR A 53 13.28 7.86 8.38
C THR A 53 13.92 6.53 8.80
N THR A 54 13.11 5.51 9.09
CA THR A 54 13.57 4.15 9.33
C THR A 54 14.10 3.55 8.01
N PRO A 55 15.34 3.04 7.94
CA PRO A 55 15.93 2.57 6.68
C PRO A 55 15.04 1.58 5.92
N ALA A 56 14.47 0.58 6.61
CA ALA A 56 13.56 -0.37 5.99
C ALA A 56 12.27 0.28 5.44
N CYS A 57 11.71 1.29 6.11
CA CYS A 57 10.54 2.00 5.61
C CYS A 57 10.88 2.86 4.37
N VAL A 58 12.06 3.49 4.37
CA VAL A 58 12.57 4.25 3.21
C VAL A 58 12.79 3.32 2.02
N GLU A 59 13.40 2.17 2.24
CA GLU A 59 13.61 1.16 1.20
C GLU A 59 12.29 0.56 0.71
N ALA A 60 11.32 0.30 1.59
CA ALA A 60 9.98 -0.15 1.22
C ALA A 60 9.26 0.89 0.36
N ALA A 61 9.39 2.18 0.69
CA ALA A 61 8.79 3.28 -0.08
C ALA A 61 9.39 3.41 -1.48
N GLN A 62 10.65 2.99 -1.66
CA GLN A 62 11.27 2.89 -3.00
C GLN A 62 10.74 1.70 -3.80
N LYS A 63 10.23 0.65 -3.15
CA LYS A 63 9.59 -0.49 -3.83
C LYS A 63 8.21 -0.11 -4.33
N ASP A 64 7.42 0.50 -3.46
CA ASP A 64 6.06 0.94 -3.80
C ASP A 64 5.60 2.06 -2.86
N PHE A 65 5.85 3.29 -3.29
CA PHE A 65 5.52 4.49 -2.53
C PHE A 65 4.00 4.63 -2.30
N SER A 66 3.21 4.41 -3.35
CA SER A 66 1.76 4.60 -3.31
C SER A 66 1.07 3.46 -2.55
N GLY A 67 1.51 2.22 -2.76
CA GLY A 67 0.96 1.06 -2.05
C GLY A 67 1.22 1.10 -0.55
N MET A 68 2.27 1.76 -0.07
CA MET A 68 2.46 1.93 1.38
C MET A 68 1.34 2.74 2.06
N TYR A 69 0.60 3.59 1.35
CA TYR A 69 -0.62 4.22 1.87
C TYR A 69 -1.82 3.25 1.94
N GLN A 70 -1.73 2.10 1.27
CA GLN A 70 -2.71 1.02 1.33
C GLN A 70 -2.42 0.01 2.46
N PHE A 71 -1.74 0.45 3.53
CA PHE A 71 -1.29 -0.41 4.63
C PHE A 71 -2.40 -1.22 5.31
N MET A 72 -3.64 -0.73 5.30
CA MET A 72 -4.81 -1.41 5.86
C MET A 72 -5.50 -2.37 4.87
N SER A 73 -5.04 -2.43 3.62
CA SER A 73 -5.64 -3.18 2.51
C SER A 73 -4.79 -4.37 2.06
N VAL A 74 -3.95 -4.92 2.94
CA VAL A 74 -3.27 -6.20 2.68
C VAL A 74 -4.29 -7.32 2.91
N LEU A 75 -5.11 -7.56 1.89
CA LEU A 75 -6.27 -8.43 1.99
C LEU A 75 -6.44 -9.35 0.77
N THR A 76 -7.19 -10.43 0.98
CA THR A 76 -7.66 -11.36 -0.06
C THR A 76 -9.09 -11.81 0.22
N HIS A 77 -9.75 -12.37 -0.79
CA HIS A 77 -10.99 -13.15 -0.60
C HIS A 77 -10.67 -14.66 -0.68
N ALA A 78 -10.13 -15.20 0.40
CA ALA A 78 -9.65 -16.58 0.49
C ALA A 78 -9.78 -17.16 1.92
N GLN A 79 -9.72 -18.49 2.00
CA GLN A 79 -9.73 -19.19 3.29
C GLN A 79 -8.39 -19.09 4.06
N GLY A 80 -7.41 -18.38 3.52
CA GLY A 80 -6.10 -18.13 4.14
C GLY A 80 -5.11 -19.30 4.03
N HIS A 81 -3.97 -19.14 4.70
CA HIS A 81 -2.84 -20.05 4.64
C HIS A 81 -3.18 -21.47 5.09
N ALA A 82 -4.16 -21.63 5.99
CA ALA A 82 -4.63 -22.93 6.45
C ALA A 82 -5.21 -23.83 5.33
N GLN A 83 -5.53 -23.29 4.15
CA GLN A 83 -6.11 -24.04 3.03
C GLN A 83 -5.25 -24.00 1.76
N ALA A 84 -4.46 -22.95 1.56
CA ALA A 84 -3.62 -22.79 0.38
C ALA A 84 -2.41 -21.91 0.67
N ASP A 85 -1.35 -22.10 -0.11
CA ASP A 85 -0.17 -21.25 -0.05
C ASP A 85 -0.24 -20.13 -1.10
N SER A 86 0.41 -19.01 -0.77
CA SER A 86 0.67 -17.87 -1.67
C SER A 86 2.13 -17.86 -2.14
N ASN A 87 2.43 -17.08 -3.18
CA ASN A 87 3.81 -16.83 -3.60
C ASN A 87 4.51 -15.84 -2.65
N ASN A 88 3.77 -14.85 -2.17
CA ASN A 88 4.23 -13.81 -1.26
C ASN A 88 3.65 -14.03 0.13
N VAL A 89 4.49 -14.09 1.16
CA VAL A 89 4.07 -14.47 2.52
C VAL A 89 3.29 -13.35 3.21
N CYS A 90 3.92 -12.18 3.37
CA CYS A 90 3.36 -11.08 4.17
C CYS A 90 2.18 -10.42 3.48
N GLY A 91 2.24 -10.34 2.15
CA GLY A 91 1.16 -9.88 1.30
C GLY A 91 0.07 -10.91 1.04
N PHE A 92 0.36 -12.20 1.20
CA PHE A 92 -0.53 -13.31 0.83
C PHE A 92 -1.10 -13.20 -0.60
N ASP A 93 -0.30 -12.74 -1.57
CA ASP A 93 -0.74 -12.42 -2.93
C ASP A 93 -1.98 -11.50 -2.94
N SER A 94 -1.95 -10.46 -2.10
CA SER A 94 -3.08 -9.54 -1.90
C SER A 94 -3.63 -8.97 -3.20
N GLU A 95 -4.96 -8.89 -3.26
CA GLU A 95 -5.69 -8.35 -4.41
C GLU A 95 -5.43 -6.86 -4.65
N THR A 96 -5.01 -6.11 -3.63
CA THR A 96 -4.60 -4.70 -3.76
C THR A 96 -3.37 -4.54 -4.66
N TRP A 97 -2.54 -5.59 -4.78
CA TRP A 97 -1.35 -5.64 -5.65
C TRP A 97 -1.51 -6.63 -6.80
N ASP A 98 -2.74 -7.01 -7.15
CA ASP A 98 -3.04 -7.98 -8.22
C ASP A 98 -2.27 -9.31 -8.07
N GLY A 99 -2.04 -9.76 -6.84
CA GLY A 99 -1.26 -10.96 -6.53
C GLY A 99 0.26 -10.78 -6.54
N GLY A 100 0.75 -9.57 -6.82
CA GLY A 100 2.16 -9.22 -6.77
C GLY A 100 2.70 -9.04 -5.34
N PRO A 101 4.03 -8.89 -5.19
CA PRO A 101 4.66 -8.61 -3.90
C PRO A 101 4.25 -7.23 -3.40
N THR A 102 3.82 -7.16 -2.14
CA THR A 102 3.63 -5.90 -1.43
C THR A 102 4.98 -5.30 -1.05
N PRO A 103 5.08 -4.00 -0.73
CA PRO A 103 6.30 -3.42 -0.18
C PRO A 103 6.78 -4.10 1.11
N TRP A 104 5.92 -4.86 1.80
CA TRP A 104 6.24 -5.57 3.05
C TRP A 104 6.69 -7.02 2.85
N ASP A 105 6.68 -7.55 1.62
CA ASP A 105 7.16 -8.89 1.30
C ASP A 105 8.69 -8.96 1.15
N TYR A 106 9.33 -7.84 0.81
CA TYR A 106 10.79 -7.77 0.70
C TYR A 106 11.44 -7.95 2.09
N GLN A 107 12.42 -8.85 2.21
CA GLN A 107 13.20 -8.99 3.45
C GLN A 107 14.18 -7.82 3.60
N LEU A 108 13.69 -6.66 4.05
CA LEU A 108 14.50 -5.50 4.41
C LEU A 108 14.96 -5.62 5.86
N ASP A 109 15.80 -4.71 6.36
CA ASP A 109 16.16 -4.73 7.79
C ASP A 109 15.03 -4.18 8.67
N TRP A 110 13.89 -4.87 8.70
CA TRP A 110 12.69 -4.43 9.43
C TRP A 110 12.96 -4.30 10.93
N PRO A 111 12.43 -3.27 11.59
CA PRO A 111 12.49 -3.15 13.04
C PRO A 111 11.80 -4.32 13.74
N THR A 112 12.42 -4.85 14.78
CA THR A 112 11.87 -5.95 15.58
C THR A 112 11.24 -5.44 16.87
N SER A 113 10.11 -6.03 17.25
CA SER A 113 9.55 -5.87 18.59
C SER A 113 10.16 -6.89 19.56
N PRO A 114 10.50 -6.52 20.82
CA PRO A 114 10.91 -7.48 21.83
C PRO A 114 9.82 -8.54 22.05
N MET A 115 10.22 -9.80 22.21
CA MET A 115 9.30 -10.93 22.33
C MET A 115 9.86 -12.00 23.27
N SER A 116 8.95 -12.76 23.89
CA SER A 116 9.25 -13.95 24.70
C SER A 116 8.18 -15.00 24.45
N GLY A 117 8.52 -16.28 24.61
CA GLY A 117 7.51 -17.33 24.59
C GLY A 117 6.50 -17.20 25.73
N GLY A 118 5.39 -17.92 25.60
CA GLY A 118 4.25 -17.87 26.52
C GLY A 118 3.19 -16.85 26.10
N THR A 119 2.36 -16.43 27.05
CA THR A 119 1.20 -15.57 26.79
C THR A 119 1.61 -14.19 26.25
N GLN A 120 1.18 -13.88 25.02
CA GLN A 120 1.36 -12.58 24.38
C GLN A 120 0.04 -12.10 23.77
N THR A 121 -0.09 -10.79 23.58
CA THR A 121 -1.28 -10.17 22.98
C THR A 121 -0.92 -9.55 21.63
N PHE A 122 -1.74 -9.83 20.63
CA PHE A 122 -1.73 -9.18 19.33
C PHE A 122 -2.99 -8.33 19.17
N THR A 123 -2.81 -7.05 18.87
CA THR A 123 -3.89 -6.08 18.69
C THR A 123 -4.09 -5.79 17.21
N TRP A 124 -5.27 -6.11 16.69
CA TRP A 124 -5.72 -5.71 15.36
C TRP A 124 -6.49 -4.40 15.45
N ASN A 125 -6.17 -3.45 14.56
CA ASN A 125 -6.96 -2.24 14.36
C ASN A 125 -7.76 -2.38 13.07
N ILE A 126 -9.08 -2.30 13.21
CA ILE A 126 -10.06 -2.49 12.14
C ILE A 126 -10.92 -1.23 11.92
N SER A 127 -10.50 -0.09 12.48
CA SER A 127 -11.29 1.15 12.49
C SER A 127 -11.62 1.72 11.10
N TRP A 128 -10.88 1.34 10.06
CA TRP A 128 -11.11 1.78 8.66
C TRP A 128 -12.21 0.97 7.95
N GLY A 129 -12.54 -0.21 8.45
CA GLY A 129 -13.57 -1.08 7.88
C GLY A 129 -14.02 -2.08 8.93
N PRO A 130 -14.74 -1.63 9.99
CA PRO A 130 -14.99 -2.45 11.16
C PRO A 130 -16.05 -3.53 10.87
N HIS A 131 -15.59 -4.77 10.78
CA HIS A 131 -16.41 -5.96 10.51
C HIS A 131 -16.54 -6.83 11.75
N TRP A 132 -17.39 -6.42 12.70
CA TRP A 132 -17.56 -7.17 13.94
C TRP A 132 -18.44 -8.40 13.73
N ASP A 133 -19.60 -8.21 13.11
CA ASP A 133 -20.70 -9.17 13.03
C ASP A 133 -20.40 -10.39 12.16
N ASP A 134 -19.41 -10.30 11.28
CA ASP A 134 -18.99 -11.39 10.40
C ASP A 134 -17.49 -11.75 10.50
N THR A 135 -16.77 -11.22 11.50
CA THR A 135 -15.46 -11.77 11.89
C THR A 135 -15.64 -13.22 12.34
N GLU A 136 -14.87 -14.13 11.74
CA GLU A 136 -14.91 -15.57 12.04
C GLU A 136 -13.73 -15.97 12.94
N GLU A 137 -12.52 -15.54 12.58
CA GLU A 137 -11.32 -16.05 13.23
C GLU A 137 -10.08 -15.15 13.11
N PHE A 138 -9.13 -15.41 14.01
CA PHE A 138 -7.75 -14.93 13.94
C PHE A 138 -6.80 -16.14 13.98
N ARG A 139 -5.77 -16.11 13.14
CA ARG A 139 -4.77 -17.20 13.08
C ARG A 139 -3.36 -16.65 13.05
N TYR A 140 -2.43 -17.38 13.66
CA TYR A 140 -1.03 -16.98 13.72
C TYR A 140 -0.08 -18.14 13.50
N TRP A 141 0.93 -17.90 12.67
CA TRP A 141 2.05 -18.79 12.40
C TRP A 141 3.35 -18.10 12.78
N ILE A 142 4.37 -18.87 13.10
CA ILE A 142 5.69 -18.36 13.42
C ILE A 142 6.73 -19.12 12.62
N THR A 143 7.78 -18.42 12.21
CA THR A 143 8.98 -19.04 11.63
C THR A 143 9.52 -20.21 12.47
N LYS A 144 10.12 -21.21 11.81
CA LYS A 144 10.69 -22.41 12.43
C LYS A 144 11.82 -22.06 13.41
N PRO A 145 12.12 -22.91 14.41
CA PRO A 145 13.17 -22.63 15.39
C PRO A 145 14.57 -22.41 14.82
N ASP A 146 14.87 -22.97 13.65
CA ASP A 146 16.13 -22.86 12.92
C ASP A 146 16.14 -21.77 11.84
N PHE A 147 15.08 -20.95 11.77
CA PHE A 147 15.00 -19.83 10.84
C PHE A 147 16.12 -18.81 11.08
N GLU A 148 16.81 -18.43 10.00
CA GLU A 148 17.82 -17.38 10.01
C GLU A 148 17.39 -16.24 9.09
N TYR A 149 17.11 -15.07 9.67
CA TYR A 149 16.70 -13.90 8.90
C TYR A 149 17.83 -13.37 8.01
N GLN A 150 17.54 -13.08 6.73
CA GLN A 150 18.53 -12.57 5.78
C GLN A 150 18.01 -11.33 5.04
N VAL A 151 18.63 -10.17 5.29
CA VAL A 151 18.33 -8.96 4.51
C VAL A 151 18.66 -9.18 3.03
N GLY A 152 17.71 -8.86 2.16
CA GLY A 152 17.74 -9.15 0.73
C GLY A 152 17.31 -10.58 0.35
N GLY A 153 16.97 -11.41 1.34
CA GLY A 153 16.46 -12.76 1.14
C GLY A 153 15.01 -12.80 0.64
N THR A 154 14.50 -14.01 0.44
CA THR A 154 13.10 -14.27 0.07
C THR A 154 12.44 -15.06 1.18
N LEU A 155 11.33 -14.55 1.71
CA LEU A 155 10.55 -15.24 2.74
C LEU A 155 9.58 -16.20 2.07
N THR A 156 9.48 -17.42 2.56
CA THR A 156 8.66 -18.50 1.99
C THR A 156 7.87 -19.23 3.08
N TRP A 157 6.82 -19.96 2.71
CA TRP A 157 6.07 -20.79 3.67
C TRP A 157 6.91 -21.93 4.26
N ASP A 158 7.96 -22.37 3.57
CA ASP A 158 8.93 -23.34 4.11
C ASP A 158 9.71 -22.78 5.31
N ASP A 159 9.73 -21.46 5.52
CA ASP A 159 10.34 -20.83 6.69
C ASP A 159 9.45 -20.90 7.95
N PHE A 160 8.15 -21.21 7.79
CA PHE A 160 7.15 -21.21 8.88
C PHE A 160 6.86 -22.61 9.42
N GLU A 161 6.43 -22.68 10.67
CA GLU A 161 5.80 -23.91 11.18
C GLU A 161 4.58 -24.25 10.32
N GLY A 162 4.40 -25.54 9.99
CA GLY A 162 3.33 -25.98 9.11
C GLY A 162 1.92 -25.88 9.70
N GLU A 163 1.82 -25.60 11.01
CA GLU A 163 0.55 -25.41 11.71
C GLU A 163 0.55 -24.06 12.42
N ALA A 164 -0.62 -23.44 12.51
CA ALA A 164 -0.79 -22.21 13.29
C ALA A 164 -0.56 -22.52 14.79
N PHE A 165 0.27 -21.73 15.46
CA PHE A 165 0.44 -21.88 16.92
C PHE A 165 -0.77 -21.32 17.70
N CYS A 166 -1.58 -20.48 17.06
CA CYS A 166 -2.76 -19.88 17.66
C CYS A 166 -3.89 -19.75 16.65
N VAL A 167 -5.06 -20.31 16.99
CA VAL A 167 -6.31 -20.23 16.20
C VAL A 167 -7.42 -19.83 17.15
N LEU A 168 -8.05 -18.69 16.88
CA LEU A 168 -9.03 -18.07 17.76
C LEU A 168 -10.31 -17.79 16.98
N ASN A 169 -11.41 -18.44 17.34
CA ASN A 169 -12.71 -18.18 16.74
C ASN A 169 -13.44 -17.06 17.47
N TYR A 170 -14.19 -16.25 16.74
CA TYR A 170 -14.99 -15.15 17.26
C TYR A 170 -16.45 -15.26 16.78
N ASP A 171 -17.37 -14.78 17.61
CA ASP A 171 -18.80 -14.69 17.31
C ASP A 171 -19.34 -13.44 17.99
N ASP A 172 -19.70 -12.41 17.22
CA ASP A 172 -20.19 -11.14 17.79
C ASP A 172 -21.56 -11.26 18.47
N THR A 173 -22.30 -12.34 18.21
CA THR A 173 -23.55 -12.61 18.95
C THR A 173 -23.27 -13.08 20.39
N ASN A 174 -22.04 -13.57 20.64
CA ASN A 174 -21.55 -13.94 21.96
C ASN A 174 -20.06 -13.54 22.11
N PRO A 175 -19.76 -12.22 22.17
CA PRO A 175 -18.40 -11.71 21.98
C PRO A 175 -17.45 -12.05 23.13
N THR A 176 -17.94 -12.64 24.23
CA THR A 176 -17.15 -13.10 25.37
C THR A 176 -16.98 -14.62 25.42
N ALA A 177 -17.48 -15.36 24.41
CA ALA A 177 -17.38 -16.81 24.35
C ALA A 177 -15.93 -17.31 24.32
N ASN A 178 -15.07 -16.59 23.60
CA ASN A 178 -13.64 -16.84 23.54
C ASN A 178 -12.92 -15.85 24.47
N PRO A 179 -12.41 -16.29 25.64
CA PRO A 179 -11.76 -15.39 26.59
C PRO A 179 -10.42 -14.82 26.07
N ASN A 180 -9.87 -15.41 25.01
CA ASN A 180 -8.63 -14.96 24.38
C ASN A 180 -8.88 -13.91 23.29
N ILE A 181 -10.12 -13.45 23.11
CA ILE A 181 -10.45 -12.34 22.22
C ILE A 181 -11.21 -11.28 23.03
N VAL A 182 -10.73 -10.05 22.97
CA VAL A 182 -11.43 -8.88 23.51
C VAL A 182 -11.72 -7.91 22.37
N ALA A 183 -13.01 -7.71 22.08
CA ALA A 183 -13.48 -6.75 21.08
C ALA A 183 -13.72 -5.37 21.72
N GLU A 184 -12.77 -4.44 21.55
CA GLU A 184 -12.89 -3.06 21.99
C GLU A 184 -13.53 -2.19 20.89
N LYS A 185 -14.86 -2.33 20.76
CA LYS A 185 -15.64 -1.70 19.68
C LYS A 185 -15.48 -0.18 19.58
N ALA A 186 -15.32 0.50 20.72
CA ALA A 186 -15.20 1.96 20.76
C ALA A 186 -13.94 2.47 20.06
N SER A 187 -12.86 1.69 20.09
CA SER A 187 -11.55 2.04 19.53
C SER A 187 -11.27 1.34 18.21
N GLY A 188 -12.17 0.46 17.74
CA GLY A 188 -11.93 -0.29 16.52
C GLY A 188 -10.90 -1.41 16.69
N LEU A 189 -10.73 -1.96 17.90
CA LEU A 189 -9.64 -2.89 18.20
C LEU A 189 -10.13 -4.30 18.57
N PHE A 190 -9.43 -5.31 18.09
CA PHE A 190 -9.46 -6.65 18.64
C PHE A 190 -8.14 -6.94 19.35
N HIS A 191 -8.20 -7.35 20.62
CA HIS A 191 -7.04 -7.88 21.32
C HIS A 191 -7.14 -9.41 21.35
N THR A 192 -6.14 -10.08 20.82
CA THR A 192 -6.09 -11.53 20.73
C THR A 192 -4.91 -12.05 21.54
N THR A 193 -5.17 -13.00 22.44
CA THR A 193 -4.16 -13.53 23.36
C THR A 193 -3.76 -14.93 22.92
N CYS A 194 -2.46 -15.15 22.73
CA CYS A 194 -1.90 -16.40 22.22
C CYS A 194 -0.72 -16.88 23.07
N GLU A 195 -0.51 -18.19 23.12
CA GLU A 195 0.70 -18.80 23.69
C GLU A 195 1.78 -18.88 22.60
N VAL A 196 2.66 -17.88 22.53
CA VAL A 196 3.72 -17.81 21.53
C VAL A 196 4.79 -18.88 21.84
N PRO A 197 5.19 -19.72 20.86
CA PRO A 197 6.27 -20.67 21.05
C PRO A 197 7.59 -19.98 21.41
N GLU A 198 8.34 -20.55 22.34
CA GLU A 198 9.70 -20.06 22.66
C GLU A 198 10.61 -20.18 21.44
N ARG A 199 11.45 -19.16 21.25
CA ARG A 199 12.40 -19.00 20.15
C ARG A 199 13.67 -18.31 20.64
N ALA A 200 14.68 -18.19 19.78
CA ALA A 200 15.89 -17.45 20.06
C ALA A 200 16.27 -16.57 18.87
N GLY A 201 16.61 -15.31 19.11
CA GLY A 201 16.98 -14.38 18.03
C GLY A 201 15.78 -13.82 17.27
N ARG A 202 15.96 -13.47 16.00
CA ARG A 202 14.97 -12.79 15.17
C ARG A 202 14.04 -13.79 14.49
N HIS A 203 12.74 -13.57 14.63
CA HIS A 203 11.69 -14.37 14.00
C HIS A 203 10.61 -13.47 13.39
N ILE A 204 9.77 -14.10 12.57
CA ILE A 204 8.60 -13.45 11.99
C ILE A 204 7.36 -14.22 12.43
N ILE A 205 6.34 -13.48 12.86
CA ILE A 205 4.99 -13.97 13.11
C ILE A 205 4.11 -13.49 11.97
N TYR A 206 3.46 -14.42 11.28
CA TYR A 206 2.44 -14.13 10.28
C TYR A 206 1.07 -14.24 10.95
N GLY A 207 0.22 -13.23 10.77
CA GLY A 207 -1.12 -13.20 11.34
C GLY A 207 -2.19 -12.94 10.29
N GLU A 208 -3.34 -13.56 10.50
CA GLU A 208 -4.55 -13.40 9.69
C GLU A 208 -5.74 -12.99 10.55
N TRP A 209 -6.56 -12.08 10.01
CA TRP A 209 -7.91 -11.81 10.48
C TRP A 209 -8.90 -12.16 9.37
N GLY A 210 -9.73 -13.19 9.59
CA GLY A 210 -10.66 -13.72 8.60
C GLY A 210 -12.12 -13.41 8.92
N ARG A 211 -12.85 -12.94 7.91
CA ARG A 211 -14.32 -12.89 7.91
C ARG A 211 -14.90 -14.21 7.41
N ASN A 212 -16.17 -14.41 7.71
CA ASN A 212 -16.85 -15.67 7.47
C ASN A 212 -17.08 -15.98 5.98
N TYR A 213 -17.68 -17.14 5.73
CA TYR A 213 -17.91 -17.70 4.39
C TYR A 213 -18.71 -16.82 3.41
N TYR A 214 -19.38 -15.76 3.87
CA TYR A 214 -20.11 -14.87 2.97
C TYR A 214 -19.18 -14.06 2.07
N THR A 215 -17.99 -13.70 2.57
CA THR A 215 -16.98 -12.97 1.80
C THR A 215 -15.69 -13.74 1.67
N TRP A 216 -15.29 -14.52 2.69
CA TRP A 216 -13.92 -15.01 2.84
C TRP A 216 -12.88 -13.88 2.82
N GLU A 217 -13.29 -12.63 3.07
CA GLU A 217 -12.36 -11.51 3.10
C GLU A 217 -11.44 -11.68 4.31
N ARG A 218 -10.14 -11.57 4.09
CA ARG A 218 -9.09 -11.84 5.07
C ARG A 218 -7.99 -10.81 4.97
N PHE A 219 -7.45 -10.40 6.12
CA PHE A 219 -6.37 -9.44 6.25
C PHE A 219 -5.11 -10.12 6.74
N HIS A 220 -3.96 -9.65 6.25
CA HIS A 220 -2.67 -10.31 6.45
C HIS A 220 -1.63 -9.33 7.01
N GLY A 221 -0.69 -9.83 7.80
CA GLY A 221 0.43 -9.04 8.29
C GLY A 221 1.56 -9.87 8.86
N CYS A 222 2.79 -9.46 8.59
CA CYS A 222 4.00 -9.99 9.22
C CYS A 222 4.45 -9.07 10.35
N VAL A 223 4.77 -9.64 11.51
CA VAL A 223 5.37 -8.96 12.66
C VAL A 223 6.80 -9.48 12.84
N ASP A 224 7.79 -8.61 12.73
CA ASP A 224 9.19 -8.93 13.05
C ASP A 224 9.42 -8.83 14.56
N VAL A 225 9.98 -9.88 15.16
CA VAL A 225 10.13 -10.02 16.61
C VAL A 225 11.53 -10.51 16.99
N ALA A 226 11.99 -10.14 18.19
CA ALA A 226 13.29 -10.55 18.72
C ALA A 226 13.15 -11.23 20.09
N PHE A 227 13.56 -12.49 20.17
CA PHE A 227 13.63 -13.31 21.38
C PHE A 227 15.04 -13.25 21.97
N ASP A 228 15.41 -12.09 22.50
CA ASP A 228 16.73 -11.83 23.07
C ASP A 228 16.76 -11.89 24.62
N GLY A 229 15.62 -12.24 25.24
CA GLY A 229 15.48 -12.34 26.69
C GLY A 229 15.33 -10.99 27.41
N SER A 230 15.14 -9.88 26.67
CA SER A 230 15.00 -8.53 27.26
C SER A 230 13.58 -8.17 27.74
N GLY A 231 12.62 -9.11 27.71
CA GLY A 231 11.23 -8.88 28.09
C GLY A 231 11.01 -8.66 29.59
N SER A 232 11.08 -7.41 30.06
CA SER A 232 10.29 -6.90 31.20
C SER A 232 10.33 -5.38 31.33
N GLY A 233 9.15 -4.75 31.21
CA GLY A 233 8.80 -3.53 31.94
C GLY A 233 8.97 -2.21 31.19
N GLY A 234 7.85 -1.53 30.94
CA GLY A 234 7.82 -0.15 30.48
C GLY A 234 8.64 0.79 31.38
N GLY A 235 9.38 1.70 30.75
CA GLY A 235 10.16 2.71 31.44
C GLY A 235 11.03 3.48 30.47
N SER A 236 10.60 4.70 30.16
CA SER A 236 11.35 5.72 29.44
C SER A 236 12.82 5.78 29.86
N SER A 237 13.73 5.92 28.90
CA SER A 237 15.02 6.55 29.18
C SER A 237 15.54 7.29 27.96
N SER A 238 15.18 8.57 27.93
CA SER A 238 16.00 9.61 27.31
C SER A 238 17.38 9.64 27.96
N SER A 239 18.39 9.63 27.09
CA SER A 239 19.77 10.13 27.25
C SER A 239 20.19 10.74 28.60
N SER A 240 21.36 10.30 29.10
CA SER A 240 22.42 11.26 29.45
C SER A 240 23.76 10.57 29.71
N SER A 241 24.75 11.15 29.05
CA SER A 241 26.19 11.01 29.22
C SER A 241 26.65 11.41 30.63
N SER A 242 27.72 10.77 31.12
CA SER A 242 28.73 11.47 31.92
C SER A 242 30.09 10.77 31.87
N SER A 243 31.10 11.61 31.72
CA SER A 243 32.50 11.39 31.41
C SER A 243 33.40 11.52 32.65
N SER A 244 34.57 10.86 32.66
CA SER A 244 35.86 11.38 33.19
C SER A 244 36.97 10.32 33.00
N SER A 245 37.95 10.55 32.09
CA SER A 245 39.33 11.05 32.31
C SER A 245 40.21 10.09 33.14
N SER A 246 41.47 9.74 32.85
CA SER A 246 42.50 10.23 31.90
C SER A 246 43.75 9.33 32.10
N SER A 247 44.58 9.11 31.07
CA SER A 247 46.04 9.27 31.15
C SER A 247 46.74 9.02 29.81
N SER A 248 47.74 9.86 29.60
CA SER A 248 48.57 10.10 28.43
C SER A 248 49.68 9.05 28.21
N SER A 249 50.06 8.82 26.95
CA SER A 249 51.46 8.91 26.55
C SER A 249 51.62 9.07 25.04
N SER A 250 52.61 9.90 24.72
CA SER A 250 53.03 10.46 23.44
C SER A 250 53.91 9.53 22.60
N SER A 251 53.85 9.64 21.26
CA SER A 251 54.99 10.07 20.41
C SER A 251 54.69 9.92 18.90
N SER A 252 54.74 11.06 18.17
CA SER A 252 55.43 11.33 16.87
C SER A 252 55.61 10.18 15.85
N SER A 253 55.46 10.33 14.53
CA SER A 253 55.64 11.50 13.64
C SER A 253 55.31 11.17 12.18
N SER A 254 54.93 12.22 11.43
CA SER A 254 55.27 12.54 10.00
C SER A 254 54.91 11.51 8.92
N SER A 255 53.87 11.76 8.10
CA SER A 255 53.89 12.55 6.84
C SER A 255 54.61 11.80 5.69
N SER A 256 54.18 11.81 4.43
CA SER A 256 53.68 12.93 3.63
C SER A 256 53.27 12.42 2.24
N GLY A 257 52.39 13.17 1.57
CA GLY A 257 52.40 13.39 0.11
C GLY A 257 51.73 12.30 -0.72
N GLY A 258 51.00 12.58 -1.79
CA GLY A 258 50.63 13.80 -2.53
C GLY A 258 49.69 13.30 -3.64
N SER A 259 48.59 13.99 -3.96
CA SER A 259 48.50 14.94 -5.08
C SER A 259 49.01 14.33 -6.41
N SER A 260 48.33 14.32 -7.55
CA SER A 260 47.18 15.10 -8.06
C SER A 260 47.07 14.78 -9.57
N SER A 261 45.89 14.98 -10.19
CA SER A 261 45.64 15.53 -11.56
C SER A 261 46.29 14.82 -12.79
N SER A 262 45.79 14.77 -14.03
CA SER A 262 44.67 15.32 -14.81
C SER A 262 44.96 14.98 -16.28
N SER A 263 43.93 14.79 -17.13
CA SER A 263 43.89 15.08 -18.61
C SER A 263 44.95 14.41 -19.53
N SER A 264 44.81 14.14 -20.84
CA SER A 264 44.05 14.72 -21.95
C SER A 264 44.30 13.88 -23.23
N SER A 265 43.28 13.81 -24.10
CA SER A 265 43.22 13.74 -25.59
C SER A 265 44.45 13.45 -26.48
N SER A 266 44.26 12.65 -27.57
CA SER A 266 44.10 13.11 -28.99
C SER A 266 44.59 12.12 -30.12
N SER A 267 43.76 11.98 -31.17
CA SER A 267 44.03 11.80 -32.66
C SER A 267 44.91 10.62 -33.18
N SER A 268 44.71 9.96 -34.36
CA SER A 268 44.23 10.40 -35.68
C SER A 268 43.97 9.21 -36.67
N SER A 269 42.92 9.34 -37.50
CA SER A 269 42.79 9.07 -38.97
C SER A 269 43.24 7.78 -39.68
N GLY A 270 42.32 7.19 -40.46
CA GLY A 270 42.61 6.44 -41.70
C GLY A 270 41.39 5.83 -42.42
N GLY A 271 40.99 6.41 -43.58
CA GLY A 271 40.50 5.66 -44.76
C GLY A 271 38.99 5.40 -44.96
N SER A 272 38.40 6.12 -45.92
CA SER A 272 37.09 5.90 -46.61
C SER A 272 37.07 4.55 -47.38
N SER A 273 35.97 3.91 -47.83
CA SER A 273 34.71 4.37 -48.44
C SER A 273 33.71 3.21 -48.69
N SER A 274 32.39 3.52 -48.65
CA SER A 274 31.21 2.92 -49.37
C SER A 274 30.87 1.43 -49.17
N SER A 275 29.61 0.96 -48.99
CA SER A 275 28.29 1.51 -49.32
C SER A 275 27.15 0.71 -48.65
N SER A 276 26.04 1.43 -48.37
CA SER A 276 24.62 1.02 -48.42
C SER A 276 24.08 -0.08 -47.49
N GLY A 277 23.18 0.35 -46.60
CA GLY A 277 22.23 -0.49 -45.86
C GLY A 277 21.44 0.37 -44.88
N GLY A 278 20.45 1.11 -45.39
CA GLY A 278 19.57 1.93 -44.56
C GLY A 278 18.64 1.08 -43.71
N SER A 279 18.49 1.43 -42.45
CA SER A 279 17.32 1.14 -41.62
C SER A 279 17.27 2.19 -40.52
N SER A 280 16.46 3.20 -40.79
CA SER A 280 16.00 4.21 -39.86
C SER A 280 15.15 3.56 -38.77
N SER A 281 15.67 3.46 -37.55
CA SER A 281 14.85 3.31 -36.36
C SER A 281 14.35 4.70 -35.97
N SER A 282 13.14 4.98 -36.44
CA SER A 282 12.35 6.15 -36.11
C SER A 282 12.11 6.24 -34.61
N SER A 283 12.51 7.37 -34.04
CA SER A 283 11.90 7.96 -32.85
C SER A 283 10.40 8.09 -33.14
N GLY A 284 9.61 7.17 -32.59
CA GLY A 284 8.16 7.25 -32.63
C GLY A 284 7.71 8.25 -31.57
N GLY A 285 7.59 9.52 -31.95
CA GLY A 285 6.64 10.39 -31.27
C GLY A 285 5.25 9.78 -31.47
N SER A 286 4.61 9.38 -30.38
CA SER A 286 3.24 8.88 -30.42
C SER A 286 2.35 10.02 -30.88
N ALA A 287 1.73 9.87 -32.05
CA ALA A 287 0.64 10.74 -32.46
C ALA A 287 -0.59 10.33 -31.64
N GLY A 288 -1.11 11.25 -30.82
CA GLY A 288 -2.23 11.01 -29.91
C GLY A 288 -3.44 10.38 -30.60
N THR A 289 -4.10 9.47 -29.90
CA THR A 289 -5.27 8.72 -30.37
C THR A 289 -6.58 9.52 -30.37
N GLY A 290 -6.52 10.86 -30.50
CA GLY A 290 -7.70 11.72 -30.45
C GLY A 290 -8.30 11.81 -29.04
N VAL A 291 -7.45 11.97 -28.02
CA VAL A 291 -7.89 12.26 -26.66
C VAL A 291 -7.40 13.66 -26.29
N SER A 292 -8.34 14.55 -26.00
CA SER A 292 -8.04 15.87 -25.47
C SER A 292 -7.68 15.75 -23.99
N CYS A 293 -6.49 16.20 -23.63
CA CYS A 293 -5.95 16.18 -22.27
C CYS A 293 -5.89 17.59 -21.70
N GLU A 294 -6.64 17.84 -20.62
CA GLU A 294 -6.73 19.17 -20.01
C GLU A 294 -6.37 19.11 -18.53
N TYR A 295 -5.51 20.03 -18.07
CA TYR A 295 -5.21 20.25 -16.66
C TYR A 295 -6.03 21.41 -16.11
N VAL A 296 -6.83 21.16 -15.06
CA VAL A 296 -7.76 22.14 -14.49
C VAL A 296 -7.50 22.30 -12.99
N VAL A 297 -7.08 23.49 -12.56
CA VAL A 297 -7.04 23.83 -11.13
C VAL A 297 -8.46 24.05 -10.63
N SER A 298 -8.94 23.17 -9.75
CA SER A 298 -10.29 23.21 -9.19
C SER A 298 -10.41 24.16 -8.00
N ASN A 299 -9.36 24.25 -7.18
CA ASN A 299 -9.29 25.14 -6.03
C ASN A 299 -7.83 25.41 -5.65
N GLU A 300 -7.52 26.60 -5.13
CA GLU A 300 -6.20 26.90 -4.54
C GLU A 300 -6.32 27.75 -3.28
N TRP A 301 -5.32 27.66 -2.41
CA TRP A 301 -5.20 28.45 -1.17
C TRP A 301 -3.76 28.91 -0.97
N ASN A 302 -3.42 29.38 0.25
CA ASN A 302 -2.14 30.05 0.52
C ASN A 302 -0.91 29.27 0.03
N SER A 303 -0.81 27.98 0.34
CA SER A 303 0.36 27.15 0.00
C SER A 303 0.05 25.94 -0.87
N GLY A 304 -1.22 25.66 -1.17
CA GLY A 304 -1.60 24.44 -1.88
C GLY A 304 -2.75 24.61 -2.85
N PHE A 305 -3.04 23.53 -3.57
CA PHE A 305 -4.07 23.47 -4.59
C PHE A 305 -4.68 22.08 -4.72
N THR A 306 -5.79 22.02 -5.43
CA THR A 306 -6.46 20.82 -5.92
C THR A 306 -6.67 21.00 -7.41
N ALA A 307 -6.23 20.04 -8.22
CA ALA A 307 -6.39 20.03 -9.66
C ALA A 307 -6.96 18.69 -10.17
N GLU A 308 -7.45 18.71 -11.40
CA GLU A 308 -8.03 17.58 -12.11
C GLU A 308 -7.41 17.55 -13.51
N VAL A 309 -6.96 16.38 -13.96
CA VAL A 309 -6.64 16.12 -15.37
C VAL A 309 -7.80 15.39 -16.00
N ARG A 310 -8.30 15.92 -17.12
CA ARG A 310 -9.44 15.39 -17.86
C ARG A 310 -8.98 14.85 -19.19
N LEU A 311 -9.30 13.60 -19.46
CA LEU A 311 -8.99 12.89 -20.70
C LEU A 311 -10.30 12.63 -21.43
N THR A 312 -10.56 13.40 -22.49
CA THR A 312 -11.80 13.30 -23.27
C THR A 312 -11.52 12.68 -24.63
N ASN A 313 -12.08 11.51 -24.91
CA ASN A 313 -11.94 10.86 -26.21
C ASN A 313 -12.81 11.60 -27.24
N THR A 314 -12.16 12.36 -28.14
CA THR A 314 -12.77 13.12 -29.23
C THR A 314 -12.91 12.28 -30.51
N GLY A 315 -12.34 11.07 -30.53
CA GLY A 315 -12.44 10.10 -31.60
C GLY A 315 -13.74 9.27 -31.61
N SER A 316 -13.80 8.31 -32.53
CA SER A 316 -14.97 7.43 -32.73
C SER A 316 -14.80 6.02 -32.20
N GLU A 317 -13.60 5.64 -31.75
CA GLU A 317 -13.27 4.31 -31.21
C GLU A 317 -12.87 4.43 -29.74
N PRO A 318 -13.13 3.41 -28.90
CA PRO A 318 -12.66 3.40 -27.51
C PRO A 318 -11.12 3.39 -27.44
N VAL A 319 -10.57 4.11 -26.47
CA VAL A 319 -9.13 4.16 -26.18
C VAL A 319 -8.90 3.46 -24.85
N SER A 320 -7.97 2.51 -24.78
CA SER A 320 -7.61 1.75 -23.58
C SER A 320 -6.12 1.88 -23.27
N GLY A 321 -5.71 1.73 -22.02
CA GLY A 321 -4.31 1.85 -21.61
C GLY A 321 -3.77 3.28 -21.72
N TRP A 322 -4.56 4.27 -21.29
CA TRP A 322 -4.12 5.65 -21.33
C TRP A 322 -2.97 5.90 -20.33
N GLU A 323 -1.99 6.65 -20.80
CA GLU A 323 -0.84 7.13 -20.04
C GLU A 323 -0.62 8.60 -20.39
N VAL A 324 -0.54 9.44 -19.37
CA VAL A 324 -0.28 10.88 -19.54
C VAL A 324 0.87 11.34 -18.67
N GLU A 325 1.54 12.40 -19.12
CA GLU A 325 2.70 12.98 -18.49
C GLU A 325 2.57 14.49 -18.39
N TRP A 326 3.00 15.06 -17.27
CA TRP A 326 3.10 16.51 -17.09
C TRP A 326 4.27 16.85 -16.17
N GLY A 327 4.74 18.09 -16.21
CA GLY A 327 5.78 18.57 -15.31
C GLY A 327 5.50 20.01 -14.90
N TYR A 328 5.77 20.32 -13.63
CA TYR A 328 5.81 21.69 -13.15
C TYR A 328 7.18 22.30 -13.40
N THR A 329 7.22 23.59 -13.68
CA THR A 329 8.46 24.36 -13.85
C THR A 329 8.87 25.10 -12.58
N ASP A 330 7.99 25.16 -11.58
CA ASP A 330 8.26 25.66 -10.23
C ASP A 330 8.51 24.52 -9.22
N ASP A 331 8.72 24.88 -7.93
CA ASP A 331 8.91 23.92 -6.83
C ASP A 331 7.59 23.24 -6.38
N THR A 332 6.60 23.09 -7.28
CA THR A 332 5.36 22.40 -6.98
C THR A 332 5.64 20.93 -6.64
N SER A 333 5.03 20.48 -5.55
CA SER A 333 5.08 19.10 -5.09
C SER A 333 3.67 18.53 -4.97
N LEU A 334 3.47 17.31 -5.45
CA LEU A 334 2.21 16.60 -5.24
C LEU A 334 2.19 16.00 -3.83
N VAL A 335 1.04 16.09 -3.18
CA VAL A 335 0.76 15.60 -1.83
C VAL A 335 -0.15 14.39 -1.87
N ASN A 336 -1.22 14.45 -2.67
CA ASN A 336 -2.16 13.33 -2.86
C ASN A 336 -2.59 13.26 -4.32
N THR A 337 -2.92 12.06 -4.80
CA THR A 337 -3.54 11.81 -6.10
C THR A 337 -4.66 10.79 -5.94
N TRP A 338 -5.65 10.81 -6.83
CA TRP A 338 -6.73 9.83 -6.84
C TRP A 338 -7.20 9.56 -8.26
N SER A 339 -7.80 8.39 -8.48
CA SER A 339 -8.32 7.93 -9.78
C SER A 339 -7.28 7.74 -10.89
N ALA A 340 -5.99 7.72 -10.56
CA ALA A 340 -4.88 7.32 -11.43
C ALA A 340 -3.72 6.79 -10.59
N VAL A 341 -2.88 5.96 -11.20
CA VAL A 341 -1.57 5.60 -10.63
C VAL A 341 -0.56 6.65 -11.08
N VAL A 342 -0.16 7.56 -10.19
CA VAL A 342 0.78 8.64 -10.50
C VAL A 342 2.17 8.28 -9.96
N ASN A 343 3.19 8.39 -10.81
CA ASN A 343 4.59 8.12 -10.51
C ASN A 343 5.48 9.32 -10.84
N GLY A 344 6.66 9.35 -10.22
CA GLY A 344 7.69 10.36 -10.47
C GLY A 344 7.80 11.43 -9.39
N MET A 345 8.85 12.23 -9.47
CA MET A 345 9.11 13.39 -8.61
C MET A 345 9.17 14.71 -9.42
N GLY A 346 8.67 14.68 -10.66
CA GLY A 346 8.79 15.76 -11.65
C GLY A 346 9.82 15.42 -12.75
N PRO A 347 9.41 15.17 -14.01
CA PRO A 347 8.02 15.08 -14.50
C PRO A 347 7.25 13.91 -13.85
N PHE A 348 5.92 14.00 -13.89
CA PHE A 348 4.98 12.99 -13.40
C PHE A 348 4.39 12.21 -14.58
N THR A 349 4.17 10.92 -14.37
CA THR A 349 3.45 10.04 -15.29
C THR A 349 2.23 9.47 -14.57
N ALA A 350 1.07 9.45 -15.20
CA ALA A 350 -0.16 8.86 -14.69
C ALA A 350 -0.71 7.80 -15.64
N THR A 351 -1.02 6.63 -15.11
CA THR A 351 -1.65 5.53 -15.85
C THR A 351 -3.05 5.22 -15.32
N SER A 352 -3.82 4.54 -16.16
CA SER A 352 -5.14 4.02 -15.81
C SER A 352 -5.14 3.08 -14.61
N MET A 353 -6.29 3.03 -13.94
CA MET A 353 -6.68 2.01 -12.98
C MET A 353 -7.69 1.06 -13.64
N GLY A 354 -7.74 -0.22 -13.24
CA GLY A 354 -8.54 -1.23 -13.95
C GLY A 354 -10.00 -0.85 -14.25
N TRP A 355 -10.62 0.01 -13.44
CA TRP A 355 -12.00 0.48 -13.63
C TRP A 355 -12.16 1.66 -14.61
N ASN A 356 -11.11 2.45 -14.88
CA ASN A 356 -11.13 3.59 -15.82
C ASN A 356 -10.18 3.44 -17.01
N ASP A 357 -9.68 2.22 -17.25
CA ASP A 357 -8.73 1.95 -18.33
C ASP A 357 -9.25 2.31 -19.72
N THR A 358 -10.55 2.11 -19.96
CA THR A 358 -11.15 2.37 -21.27
C THR A 358 -11.97 3.66 -21.29
N ILE A 359 -11.60 4.58 -22.18
CA ILE A 359 -12.31 5.81 -22.51
C ILE A 359 -13.12 5.57 -23.78
N GLY A 360 -14.44 5.36 -23.63
CA GLY A 360 -15.34 5.25 -24.78
C GLY A 360 -15.40 6.53 -25.63
N ALA A 361 -15.82 6.41 -26.89
CA ALA A 361 -15.98 7.58 -27.77
C ALA A 361 -16.90 8.65 -27.15
N GLY A 362 -16.44 9.89 -27.09
CA GLY A 362 -17.15 11.01 -26.46
C GLY A 362 -17.25 10.93 -24.92
N GLN A 363 -16.55 9.99 -24.28
CA GLN A 363 -16.47 9.92 -22.82
C GLN A 363 -15.25 10.67 -22.30
N THR A 364 -15.35 11.06 -21.03
CA THR A 364 -14.25 11.68 -20.27
C THR A 364 -13.95 10.81 -19.07
N VAL A 365 -12.66 10.52 -18.87
CA VAL A 365 -12.16 10.04 -17.58
C VAL A 365 -11.35 11.17 -16.94
N SER A 366 -11.38 11.22 -15.62
CA SER A 366 -10.64 12.22 -14.87
C SER A 366 -9.89 11.59 -13.71
N PHE A 367 -8.74 12.16 -13.42
CA PHE A 367 -8.03 11.93 -12.17
C PHE A 367 -7.65 13.26 -11.54
N GLY A 368 -7.44 13.24 -10.23
CA GLY A 368 -7.17 14.48 -9.51
C GLY A 368 -5.97 14.39 -8.61
N MET A 369 -5.53 15.56 -8.20
CA MET A 369 -4.35 15.74 -7.37
C MET A 369 -4.50 16.91 -6.42
N GLN A 370 -3.83 16.81 -5.29
CA GLN A 370 -3.59 17.89 -4.35
C GLN A 370 -2.08 18.08 -4.25
N GLY A 371 -1.62 19.34 -4.26
CA GLY A 371 -0.21 19.65 -4.16
C GLY A 371 0.06 20.94 -3.39
N ASN A 372 1.34 21.16 -3.05
CA ASN A 372 1.84 22.46 -2.62
C ASN A 372 2.33 23.24 -3.84
N LYS A 373 2.02 24.53 -3.89
CA LYS A 373 2.41 25.41 -5.00
C LYS A 373 3.89 25.83 -4.85
N GLY A 374 4.64 25.84 -5.94
CA GLY A 374 5.98 26.45 -5.98
C GLY A 374 5.94 27.99 -6.11
N GLY A 375 4.85 28.52 -6.69
CA GLY A 375 4.63 29.96 -6.88
C GLY A 375 3.44 30.56 -6.12
N SER A 376 3.15 31.84 -6.40
CA SER A 376 2.01 32.57 -5.82
C SER A 376 0.65 31.98 -6.22
N SER A 377 0.56 31.40 -7.41
CA SER A 377 -0.63 30.73 -7.98
C SER A 377 -0.28 29.32 -8.41
N ALA A 378 -1.27 28.42 -8.44
CA ALA A 378 -1.04 27.04 -8.89
C ALA A 378 -0.65 27.04 -10.38
N GLU A 379 0.44 26.35 -10.72
CA GLU A 379 0.85 26.19 -12.11
C GLU A 379 -0.13 25.26 -12.85
N VAL A 380 -0.39 25.57 -14.12
CA VAL A 380 -1.19 24.76 -15.05
C VAL A 380 -0.24 24.22 -16.12
N PRO A 381 0.32 23.01 -15.92
CA PRO A 381 1.26 22.44 -16.86
C PRO A 381 0.55 21.89 -18.10
N GLU A 382 1.32 21.72 -19.18
CA GLU A 382 0.87 20.99 -20.36
C GLU A 382 0.80 19.48 -20.05
N VAL A 383 -0.30 18.84 -20.45
CA VAL A 383 -0.46 17.38 -20.33
C VAL A 383 -0.17 16.77 -21.68
N THR A 384 0.83 15.90 -21.70
CA THR A 384 1.26 15.11 -22.86
C THR A 384 1.03 13.63 -22.57
N GLY A 385 1.34 12.73 -23.49
CA GLY A 385 1.17 11.29 -23.23
C GLY A 385 0.96 10.47 -24.49
N ASN A 386 0.76 9.16 -24.33
CA ASN A 386 0.53 8.25 -25.45
C ASN A 386 -0.82 8.49 -26.14
N VAL A 387 -1.81 9.02 -25.40
CA VAL A 387 -3.18 9.27 -25.87
C VAL A 387 -3.46 10.75 -26.23
N CYS A 388 -2.70 11.69 -25.66
CA CYS A 388 -2.97 13.12 -25.78
C CYS A 388 -2.70 13.66 -27.19
N GLU A 389 -3.68 14.39 -27.74
CA GLU A 389 -3.64 14.96 -29.10
C GLU A 389 -2.98 16.34 -29.22
#